data_AF-F9ZBZ3-F1
#
_entry.id   AF-F9ZBZ3-F1
#
_cell.length_a   1.000
_cell.length_b   1.000
_cell.length_c   1.000
_cell.angle_alpha   90.00
_cell.angle_beta   90.00
_cell.angle_gamma   90.00
#
_symmetry.space_group_name_H-M   'P 1'
#
loop_
_entity.id
_entity.type
_entity.pdbx_description
1 polymer ?
#
loop_
_entity_poly.entity_id
_entity_poly.type
_entity_poly.pdbx_seq_one_letter_code
_entity_poly.pdbx_strand_id
1 'polypeptide(L)'
;MYLPYRFRIGNFVVNEIRITLSFAFFATWNAAFFPAGLFLLGFFIGRKQLFMTNEKNIVFWTKVLIISAISFAPLYTLKELVMENDPIVQQTVGTAFDMWQKLAFTLVLVASFILLYQHKNFSKAVAGLRFYGKMSLTNYISQSIIGAFIYFPIGLNLAPYCGYTLSLSVGFLIFLLQLKFCKWWLARHKQGPLEYIWHKCTWIGTGK
;
A
#
# COMPACT_ATOMS: atom_id res chain seq x y z
N MET A 1 17.42 4.63 51.98
CA MET A 1 17.50 3.29 51.35
C MET A 1 17.75 3.49 49.86
N TYR A 2 19.03 3.58 49.45
CA TYR A 2 19.42 3.91 48.08
C TYR A 2 19.58 2.61 47.27
N LEU A 3 18.70 2.36 46.30
CA LEU A 3 18.86 1.27 45.35
C LEU A 3 20.15 1.52 44.52
N PRO A 4 21.02 0.51 44.33
CA PRO A 4 22.29 0.69 43.64
C PRO A 4 22.06 1.11 42.19
N TYR A 5 22.85 2.08 41.71
CA TYR A 5 22.80 2.66 40.35
C TYR A 5 22.71 1.61 39.23
N ARG A 6 23.34 0.44 39.41
CA ARG A 6 23.32 -0.69 38.47
C ARG A 6 21.92 -1.29 38.28
N PHE A 7 21.08 -1.26 39.32
CA PHE A 7 19.68 -1.71 39.27
C PHE A 7 18.78 -0.71 38.53
N ARG A 8 19.10 0.59 38.62
CA ARG A 8 18.37 1.67 37.91
C ARG A 8 18.63 1.63 36.40
N ILE A 9 19.87 1.37 36.00
CA ILE A 9 20.26 1.21 34.59
C ILE A 9 19.67 -0.07 33.99
N GLY A 10 19.69 -1.18 34.74
CA GLY A 10 19.05 -2.43 34.31
C GLY A 10 17.55 -2.27 34.04
N ASN A 11 16.82 -1.62 34.96
CA ASN A 11 15.40 -1.34 34.78
C ASN A 11 15.11 -0.35 33.64
N PHE A 12 16.01 0.60 33.40
CA PHE A 12 15.89 1.52 32.27
C PHE A 12 16.04 0.78 30.93
N VAL A 13 17.11 -0.01 30.75
CA VAL A 13 17.34 -0.80 29.53
C VAL A 13 16.20 -1.80 29.29
N VAL A 14 15.72 -2.48 30.33
CA VAL A 14 14.59 -3.42 30.21
C VAL A 14 13.29 -2.70 29.83
N ASN A 15 13.05 -1.50 30.36
CA ASN A 15 11.89 -0.69 29.97
C ASN A 15 11.99 -0.21 28.51
N GLU A 16 13.14 0.27 28.06
CA GLU A 16 13.35 0.70 26.67
C GLU A 16 13.16 -0.47 25.69
N ILE A 17 13.69 -1.65 26.01
CA ILE A 17 13.48 -2.88 25.22
C ILE A 17 12.00 -3.25 25.21
N ARG A 18 11.31 -3.22 26.35
CA ARG A 18 9.88 -3.54 26.43
C ARG A 18 9.03 -2.56 25.62
N ILE A 19 9.34 -1.27 25.70
CA ILE A 19 8.68 -0.21 24.93
C ILE A 19 8.90 -0.46 23.43
N THR A 20 10.13 -0.70 23.02
CA THR A 20 10.50 -0.97 21.61
C THR A 20 9.77 -2.20 21.07
N LEU A 21 9.74 -3.29 21.83
CA LEU A 21 9.05 -4.53 21.46
C LEU A 21 7.53 -4.33 21.40
N SER A 22 6.93 -3.60 22.35
CA SER A 22 5.52 -3.24 22.31
C SER A 22 5.19 -2.41 21.07
N PHE A 23 6.01 -1.40 20.73
CA PHE A 23 5.82 -0.62 19.51
C PHE A 23 5.95 -1.48 18.25
N ALA A 24 6.96 -2.36 18.17
CA ALA A 24 7.13 -3.29 17.05
C ALA A 24 5.94 -4.24 16.91
N PHE A 25 5.41 -4.73 18.03
CA PHE A 25 4.20 -5.55 18.08
C PHE A 25 2.98 -4.75 17.58
N PHE A 26 2.71 -3.57 18.12
CA PHE A 26 1.59 -2.75 17.65
C PHE A 26 1.71 -2.36 16.17
N ALA A 27 2.92 -2.06 15.69
CA ALA A 27 3.18 -1.75 14.29
C ALA A 27 2.92 -2.96 13.36
N THR A 28 3.42 -4.15 13.73
CA THR A 28 3.19 -5.38 12.97
C THR A 28 1.73 -5.80 12.96
N TRP A 29 1.02 -5.64 14.07
CA TRP A 29 -0.41 -5.92 14.14
C TRP A 29 -1.22 -4.96 13.28
N ASN A 30 -1.00 -3.65 13.40
CA ASN A 30 -1.64 -2.67 12.52
C ASN A 30 -1.36 -2.97 11.04
N ALA A 31 -0.13 -3.34 10.70
CA ALA A 31 0.26 -3.71 9.34
C ALA A 31 -0.45 -4.98 8.82
N ALA A 32 -0.94 -5.86 9.69
CA ALA A 32 -1.70 -7.05 9.30
C ALA A 32 -3.21 -6.79 9.19
N PHE A 33 -3.81 -6.11 10.18
CA PHE A 33 -5.26 -5.92 10.24
C PHE A 33 -5.78 -4.91 9.20
N PHE A 34 -5.04 -3.82 8.95
CA PHE A 34 -5.47 -2.81 7.97
C PHE A 34 -5.61 -3.38 6.55
N PRO A 35 -4.58 -4.05 5.99
CA PRO A 35 -4.69 -4.68 4.68
C PRO A 35 -5.74 -5.77 4.63
N ALA A 36 -5.91 -6.55 5.70
CA ALA A 36 -6.95 -7.57 5.78
C ALA A 36 -8.36 -6.95 5.69
N GLY A 37 -8.62 -5.85 6.41
CA GLY A 37 -9.89 -5.14 6.34
C GLY A 37 -10.18 -4.56 4.95
N LEU A 38 -9.17 -3.95 4.32
CA LEU A 38 -9.27 -3.44 2.94
C LEU A 38 -9.46 -4.58 1.92
N PHE A 39 -8.82 -5.73 2.13
CA PHE A 39 -9.01 -6.92 1.29
C PHE A 39 -10.44 -7.45 1.40
N LEU A 40 -11.00 -7.52 2.61
CA LEU A 40 -12.39 -7.91 2.82
C LEU A 40 -13.37 -6.93 2.18
N LEU A 41 -13.12 -5.62 2.26
CA LEU A 41 -13.91 -4.61 1.55
C LEU A 41 -13.85 -4.81 0.03
N GLY A 42 -12.65 -5.00 -0.53
CA GLY A 42 -12.47 -5.29 -1.95
C GLY A 42 -13.19 -6.57 -2.38
N PHE A 43 -13.11 -7.62 -1.56
CA PHE A 43 -13.84 -8.88 -1.77
C PHE A 43 -15.35 -8.67 -1.75
N PHE A 44 -15.88 -7.90 -0.79
CA PHE A 44 -17.30 -7.58 -0.70
C PHE A 44 -17.79 -6.80 -1.93
N ILE A 45 -17.06 -5.77 -2.35
CA ILE A 45 -17.36 -4.99 -3.56
C ILE A 45 -17.34 -5.89 -4.81
N GLY A 46 -16.37 -6.80 -4.90
CA GLY A 46 -16.26 -7.79 -5.97
C GLY A 46 -17.42 -8.79 -6.00
N ARG A 47 -17.84 -9.30 -4.83
CA ARG A 47 -19.00 -10.20 -4.69
C ARG A 47 -20.31 -9.53 -5.08
N LYS A 48 -20.45 -8.23 -4.81
CA LYS A 48 -21.58 -7.41 -5.25
C LYS A 48 -21.50 -7.01 -6.74
N GLN A 49 -20.44 -7.40 -7.45
CA GLN A 49 -20.22 -7.13 -8.86
C GLN A 49 -20.28 -5.63 -9.22
N LEU A 50 -19.90 -4.76 -8.26
CA LEU A 50 -19.95 -3.30 -8.44
C LEU A 50 -18.95 -2.79 -9.49
N PHE A 51 -18.02 -3.64 -9.95
CA PHE A 51 -17.09 -3.34 -11.04
C PHE A 51 -17.67 -3.58 -12.43
N MET A 52 -18.85 -4.22 -12.54
CA MET A 52 -19.49 -4.46 -13.84
C MET A 52 -20.08 -3.18 -14.40
N THR A 53 -19.98 -3.01 -15.72
CA THR A 53 -20.54 -1.87 -16.45
C THR A 53 -22.06 -1.98 -16.48
N ASN A 54 -22.71 -1.30 -15.54
CA ASN A 54 -24.16 -1.18 -15.44
C ASN A 54 -24.49 0.24 -14.98
N GLU A 55 -25.52 0.87 -15.55
CA GLU A 55 -25.92 2.25 -15.24
C GLU A 55 -26.05 2.51 -13.73
N LYS A 56 -26.60 1.55 -12.98
CA LYS A 56 -26.71 1.63 -11.52
C LYS A 56 -25.35 1.76 -10.81
N ASN A 57 -24.34 1.01 -11.27
CA ASN A 57 -22.99 1.05 -10.72
C ASN A 57 -22.28 2.35 -11.08
N ILE A 58 -22.50 2.88 -12.29
CA ILE A 58 -21.96 4.19 -12.70
C ILE A 58 -22.46 5.27 -11.74
N VAL A 59 -23.78 5.33 -11.52
CA VAL A 59 -24.38 6.31 -10.61
C VAL A 59 -23.84 6.13 -9.18
N PHE A 60 -23.67 4.89 -8.72
CA PHE A 60 -23.06 4.61 -7.42
C PHE A 60 -21.63 5.16 -7.33
N TRP A 61 -20.75 4.85 -8.29
CA TRP A 61 -19.35 5.30 -8.28
C TRP A 61 -19.22 6.81 -8.48
N THR A 62 -20.10 7.44 -9.26
CA THR A 62 -20.16 8.90 -9.37
C THR A 62 -20.56 9.55 -8.05
N LYS A 63 -21.55 9.01 -7.33
CA LYS A 63 -21.91 9.48 -5.98
C LYS A 63 -20.74 9.32 -5.01
N VAL A 64 -20.08 8.16 -5.02
CA VAL A 64 -18.88 7.92 -4.19
C VAL A 64 -17.79 8.93 -4.52
N LEU A 65 -17.53 9.20 -5.80
CA LEU A 65 -16.54 10.19 -6.23
C LEU A 65 -16.88 11.59 -5.72
N ILE A 66 -18.12 12.03 -5.90
CA ILE A 66 -18.57 13.37 -5.48
C ILE A 66 -18.49 13.50 -3.95
N ILE A 67 -19.03 12.54 -3.19
CA ILE A 67 -19.03 12.57 -1.73
C ILE A 67 -17.60 12.56 -1.19
N SER A 68 -16.75 11.68 -1.72
CA SER A 68 -15.35 11.58 -1.28
C SER A 68 -14.55 12.84 -1.63
N ALA A 69 -14.71 13.41 -2.83
CA ALA A 69 -14.05 14.64 -3.24
C ALA A 69 -14.51 15.85 -2.39
N ILE A 70 -15.81 15.98 -2.14
CA ILE A 70 -16.35 17.04 -1.28
C ILE A 70 -15.85 16.88 0.15
N SER A 71 -15.81 15.64 0.68
CA SER A 71 -15.32 15.38 2.04
C SER A 71 -13.82 15.65 2.21
N PHE A 72 -13.04 15.60 1.13
CA PHE A 72 -11.60 15.81 1.18
C PHE A 72 -11.23 17.25 1.61
N ALA A 73 -11.93 18.25 1.10
CA ALA A 73 -11.68 19.66 1.41
C ALA A 73 -11.82 20.00 2.92
N PRO A 74 -12.94 19.69 3.60
CA PRO A 74 -13.09 19.96 5.02
C PRO A 74 -12.16 19.08 5.88
N LEU A 75 -11.87 17.84 5.45
CA LEU A 75 -10.90 17.00 6.18
C LEU A 75 -9.48 17.57 6.12
N TYR A 76 -9.08 18.14 4.97
CA TYR A 76 -7.79 18.81 4.82
C TYR A 76 -7.69 20.05 5.71
N THR A 77 -8.70 20.93 5.68
CA THR A 77 -8.68 22.16 6.48
C THR A 77 -8.78 21.88 7.98
N LEU A 78 -9.61 20.92 8.41
CA LEU A 78 -9.70 20.52 9.82
C LEU A 78 -8.39 19.92 10.32
N LYS A 79 -7.72 19.11 9.50
CA LYS A 79 -6.38 18.60 9.83
C LYS A 79 -5.39 19.75 10.02
N GLU A 80 -5.34 20.70 9.09
CA GLU A 80 -4.39 21.83 9.13
C GLU A 80 -4.60 22.67 10.40
N LEU A 81 -5.85 23.00 10.74
CA LEU A 81 -6.18 23.72 11.97
C LEU A 81 -5.78 22.94 13.23
N VAL A 82 -5.99 21.63 13.26
CA VAL A 82 -5.59 20.78 14.39
C VAL A 82 -4.07 20.64 14.51
N MET A 83 -3.35 20.71 13.39
CA MET A 83 -1.89 20.63 13.36
C MET A 83 -1.20 21.88 13.94
N GLU A 84 -1.91 22.99 14.09
CA GLU A 84 -1.37 24.21 14.76
C GLU A 84 -1.55 24.20 16.29
N ASN A 85 -2.28 23.22 16.84
CA ASN A 85 -2.59 23.12 18.27
C ASN A 85 -1.57 22.25 19.05
N ASP A 86 -1.86 22.01 20.34
CA ASP A 86 -1.00 21.25 21.26
C ASP A 86 -0.58 19.85 20.74
N PRO A 87 0.64 19.38 21.09
CA PRO A 87 1.20 18.11 20.58
C PRO A 87 0.32 16.88 20.83
N ILE A 88 -0.45 16.88 21.92
CA ILE A 88 -1.36 15.78 22.28
C ILE A 88 -2.57 15.72 21.33
N VAL A 89 -3.09 16.89 20.92
CA VAL A 89 -4.22 16.99 19.98
C VAL A 89 -3.76 16.61 18.58
N GLN A 90 -2.54 16.98 18.19
CA GLN A 90 -1.93 16.57 16.93
C GLN A 90 -1.84 15.03 16.80
N GLN A 91 -1.31 14.37 17.84
CA GLN A 91 -1.09 12.91 17.82
C GLN A 91 -2.40 12.11 17.82
N THR A 92 -3.49 12.66 18.34
CA THR A 92 -4.78 11.97 18.46
C THR A 92 -5.74 12.37 17.33
N VAL A 93 -6.24 13.60 17.40
CA VAL A 93 -7.25 14.15 16.47
C VAL A 93 -6.63 14.40 15.10
N GLY A 94 -5.39 14.92 15.04
CA GLY A 94 -4.68 15.14 13.78
C GLY A 94 -4.44 13.84 13.01
N THR A 95 -4.00 12.79 13.71
CA THR A 95 -3.85 11.44 13.12
C THR A 95 -5.18 10.88 12.61
N ALA A 96 -6.27 11.04 13.37
CA ALA A 96 -7.58 10.59 12.93
C ALA A 96 -8.01 11.29 11.64
N PHE A 97 -7.93 12.62 11.57
CA PHE A 97 -8.26 13.36 10.36
C PHE A 97 -7.35 13.00 9.18
N ASP A 98 -6.05 12.79 9.40
CA ASP A 98 -5.12 12.33 8.36
C ASP A 98 -5.54 10.96 7.79
N MET A 99 -5.96 10.02 8.65
CA MET A 99 -6.46 8.71 8.20
C MET A 99 -7.76 8.82 7.39
N TRP A 100 -8.72 9.64 7.84
CA TRP A 100 -9.97 9.88 7.13
C TRP A 100 -9.74 10.58 5.78
N GLN A 101 -8.82 11.54 5.74
CA GLN A 101 -8.43 12.23 4.52
C GLN A 101 -7.81 11.25 3.51
N LYS A 102 -6.88 10.39 3.95
CA LYS A 102 -6.27 9.34 3.11
C LYS A 102 -7.32 8.34 2.59
N LEU A 103 -8.30 7.99 3.42
CA LEU A 103 -9.42 7.13 3.00
C LEU A 103 -10.26 7.82 1.92
N ALA A 104 -10.65 9.08 2.11
CA ALA A 104 -11.40 9.87 1.14
C ALA A 104 -10.65 9.96 -0.20
N PHE A 105 -9.34 10.27 -0.15
CA PHE A 105 -8.51 10.32 -1.35
C PHE A 105 -8.42 8.97 -2.06
N THR A 106 -8.31 7.87 -1.31
CA THR A 106 -8.30 6.52 -1.89
C THR A 106 -9.62 6.22 -2.60
N LEU A 107 -10.76 6.60 -2.03
CA LEU A 107 -12.08 6.46 -2.67
C LEU A 107 -12.20 7.31 -3.94
N VAL A 108 -11.66 8.53 -3.96
CA VAL A 108 -11.57 9.36 -5.17
C VAL A 108 -10.80 8.63 -6.26
N LEU A 109 -9.62 8.07 -5.93
CA LEU A 109 -8.79 7.35 -6.90
C LEU A 109 -9.50 6.10 -7.44
N VAL A 110 -10.09 5.29 -6.56
CA VAL A 110 -10.80 4.06 -6.94
C VAL A 110 -12.03 4.38 -7.80
N ALA A 111 -12.87 5.33 -7.38
CA ALA A 111 -14.07 5.70 -8.12
C ALA A 111 -13.72 6.31 -9.49
N SER A 112 -12.72 7.19 -9.54
CA SER A 112 -12.22 7.76 -10.80
C SER A 112 -11.70 6.68 -11.73
N PHE A 113 -10.88 5.75 -11.22
CA PHE A 113 -10.37 4.65 -12.02
C PHE A 113 -11.48 3.77 -12.59
N ILE A 114 -12.49 3.42 -11.78
CA ILE A 114 -13.61 2.58 -12.23
C ILE A 114 -14.46 3.28 -13.29
N LEU A 115 -14.76 4.57 -13.11
CA LEU A 115 -15.48 5.36 -14.10
C LEU A 115 -14.69 5.48 -15.40
N LEU A 116 -13.38 5.80 -15.32
CA LEU A 116 -12.50 5.87 -16.48
C LEU A 116 -12.37 4.52 -17.21
N TYR A 117 -12.32 3.40 -16.46
CA TYR A 117 -12.20 2.05 -17.02
C TYR A 117 -13.38 1.65 -17.92
N GLN A 118 -14.52 2.34 -17.81
CA GLN A 118 -15.67 2.10 -18.69
C GLN A 118 -15.44 2.63 -20.11
N HIS A 119 -14.55 3.62 -20.28
CA HIS A 119 -14.19 4.11 -21.60
C HIS A 119 -13.28 3.11 -22.32
N LYS A 120 -13.68 2.68 -23.52
CA LYS A 120 -12.95 1.68 -24.33
C LYS A 120 -11.48 2.04 -24.55
N ASN A 121 -11.17 3.31 -24.76
CA ASN A 121 -9.79 3.77 -25.00
C ASN A 121 -8.91 3.60 -23.76
N PHE A 122 -9.40 4.03 -22.60
CA PHE A 122 -8.68 3.90 -21.33
C PHE A 122 -8.54 2.43 -20.93
N SER A 123 -9.63 1.65 -21.04
CA SER A 123 -9.61 0.20 -20.79
C SER A 123 -8.55 -0.52 -21.62
N LYS A 124 -8.41 -0.19 -22.92
CA LYS A 124 -7.36 -0.74 -23.78
C LYS A 124 -5.96 -0.32 -23.33
N ALA A 125 -5.77 0.95 -22.96
CA ALA A 125 -4.47 1.46 -22.51
C ALA A 125 -3.99 0.75 -21.23
N VAL A 126 -4.89 0.52 -20.28
CA VAL A 126 -4.56 -0.12 -19.00
C VAL A 126 -4.68 -1.65 -19.00
N ALA A 127 -5.15 -2.26 -20.10
CA ALA A 127 -5.30 -3.72 -20.20
C ALA A 127 -3.98 -4.48 -19.92
N GLY A 128 -2.84 -3.87 -20.22
CA GLY A 128 -1.51 -4.41 -19.89
C GLY A 128 -1.27 -4.60 -18.40
N LEU A 129 -1.86 -3.76 -17.54
CA LEU A 129 -1.72 -3.85 -16.08
C LEU A 129 -2.30 -5.14 -15.51
N ARG A 130 -3.22 -5.80 -16.22
CA ARG A 130 -3.76 -7.11 -15.83
C ARG A 130 -2.65 -8.15 -15.69
N PHE A 131 -1.65 -8.13 -16.57
CA PHE A 131 -0.51 -9.05 -16.50
C PHE A 131 0.35 -8.76 -15.28
N TYR A 132 0.56 -7.48 -14.97
CA TYR A 132 1.29 -7.04 -13.78
C TYR A 132 0.61 -7.52 -12.49
N GLY A 133 -0.71 -7.37 -12.40
CA GLY A 133 -1.49 -7.78 -11.22
C GLY A 133 -1.50 -9.30 -10.99
N LYS A 134 -1.42 -10.11 -12.06
CA LYS A 134 -1.32 -11.58 -11.95
C LYS A 134 0.01 -12.05 -11.37
N MET A 135 1.04 -11.20 -11.39
CA MET A 135 2.39 -11.49 -10.90
C MET A 135 2.77 -10.52 -9.77
N SER A 136 1.80 -10.13 -8.93
CA SER A 136 1.98 -9.11 -7.91
C SER A 136 3.08 -9.46 -6.89
N LEU A 137 3.20 -10.72 -6.49
CA LEU A 137 4.22 -11.17 -5.53
C LEU A 137 5.60 -11.15 -6.19
N THR A 138 5.72 -11.66 -7.41
CA THR A 138 6.98 -11.60 -8.17
C THR A 138 7.41 -10.16 -8.41
N ASN A 139 6.48 -9.28 -8.78
CA ASN A 139 6.76 -7.87 -9.06
C ASN A 139 7.16 -7.12 -7.80
N TYR A 140 6.48 -7.36 -6.68
CA TYR A 140 6.83 -6.75 -5.40
C TYR A 140 8.25 -7.12 -4.98
N ILE A 141 8.57 -8.42 -4.94
CA ILE A 141 9.90 -8.89 -4.51
C ILE A 141 10.99 -8.43 -5.48
N SER A 142 10.77 -8.55 -6.79
CA SER A 142 11.77 -8.07 -7.77
C SER A 142 11.97 -6.56 -7.69
N GLN A 143 10.91 -5.77 -7.49
CA GLN A 143 11.02 -4.32 -7.31
C GLN A 143 11.78 -3.97 -6.03
N SER A 144 11.53 -4.67 -4.92
CA SER A 144 12.27 -4.49 -3.67
C SER A 144 13.75 -4.84 -3.83
N ILE A 145 14.08 -5.94 -4.51
CA ILE A 145 15.46 -6.34 -4.79
C ILE A 145 16.17 -5.31 -5.67
N ILE A 146 15.55 -4.92 -6.79
CA ILE A 146 16.11 -3.91 -7.71
C ILE A 146 16.27 -2.57 -6.99
N GLY A 147 15.28 -2.14 -6.21
CA GLY A 147 15.34 -0.92 -5.41
C GLY A 147 16.44 -0.96 -4.37
N ALA A 148 16.62 -2.09 -3.68
CA ALA A 148 17.73 -2.29 -2.74
C ALA A 148 19.08 -2.18 -3.48
N PHE A 149 19.25 -2.85 -4.62
CA PHE A 149 20.48 -2.74 -5.40
C PHE A 149 20.76 -1.33 -5.91
N ILE A 150 19.75 -0.53 -6.27
CA ILE A 150 19.96 0.82 -6.78
C ILE A 150 20.25 1.80 -5.64
N TYR A 151 19.41 1.81 -4.60
CA TYR A 151 19.42 2.87 -3.59
C TYR A 151 20.26 2.53 -2.36
N PHE A 152 20.39 1.27 -1.96
CA PHE A 152 21.11 0.94 -0.73
C PHE A 152 22.63 0.97 -0.93
N PRO A 153 23.41 1.21 0.15
CA PRO A 153 24.87 1.19 0.12
C PRO A 153 25.48 -0.14 -0.33
N ILE A 154 24.69 -1.22 -0.33
CA ILE A 154 25.11 -2.57 -0.73
C ILE A 154 25.24 -2.69 -2.26
N GLY A 155 24.61 -1.81 -3.03
CA GLY A 155 24.66 -1.81 -4.50
C GLY A 155 25.27 -0.54 -5.08
N LEU A 156 24.49 0.22 -5.84
CA LEU A 156 24.96 1.43 -6.52
C LEU A 156 24.98 2.68 -5.62
N ASN A 157 24.38 2.60 -4.42
CA ASN A 157 24.35 3.69 -3.44
C ASN A 157 23.86 5.03 -4.02
N LEU A 158 22.81 5.00 -4.85
CA LEU A 158 22.24 6.19 -5.47
C LEU A 158 21.33 7.00 -4.53
N ALA A 159 20.96 6.47 -3.36
CA ALA A 159 20.08 7.16 -2.41
C ALA A 159 20.52 8.60 -2.05
N PRO A 160 21.81 8.90 -1.81
CA PRO A 160 22.24 10.26 -1.47
C PRO A 160 22.19 11.23 -2.67
N TYR A 161 22.19 10.72 -3.90
CA TYR A 161 22.35 11.50 -5.12
C TYR A 161 21.05 11.60 -5.94
N CYS A 162 20.03 10.80 -5.61
CA CYS A 162 18.74 10.78 -6.28
C CYS A 162 17.74 11.73 -5.62
N GLY A 163 17.45 12.85 -6.28
CA GLY A 163 16.28 13.67 -5.95
C GLY A 163 14.96 12.96 -6.29
N TYR A 164 13.83 13.50 -5.80
CA TYR A 164 12.49 12.93 -6.00
C TYR A 164 12.16 12.63 -7.48
N THR A 165 12.49 13.56 -8.39
CA THR A 165 12.23 13.42 -9.82
C THR A 165 13.03 12.29 -10.44
N LEU A 166 14.32 12.17 -10.11
CA LEU A 166 15.18 11.14 -10.67
C LEU A 166 14.76 9.75 -10.15
N SER A 167 14.40 9.67 -8.87
CA SER A 167 13.86 8.45 -8.27
C SER A 167 12.56 8.00 -8.95
N LEU A 168 11.68 8.95 -9.27
CA LEU A 168 10.44 8.68 -9.99
C LEU A 168 10.71 8.17 -11.41
N SER A 169 11.65 8.80 -12.14
CA SER A 169 12.04 8.37 -13.48
C SER A 169 12.61 6.95 -13.48
N VAL A 170 13.51 6.63 -12.54
CA VAL A 170 14.07 5.28 -12.38
C VAL A 170 12.98 4.26 -12.06
N GLY A 171 12.09 4.57 -11.12
CA GLY A 171 10.96 3.72 -10.77
C GLY A 171 10.03 3.46 -11.96
N PHE A 172 9.72 4.48 -12.75
CA PHE A 172 8.90 4.36 -13.95
C PHE A 172 9.56 3.48 -15.02
N LEU A 173 10.87 3.63 -15.24
CA LEU A 173 11.62 2.78 -16.16
C LEU A 173 11.58 1.30 -15.72
N ILE A 174 11.86 1.02 -14.45
CA ILE A 174 11.79 -0.34 -13.89
C ILE A 174 10.39 -0.92 -14.05
N PHE A 175 9.36 -0.14 -13.74
CA PHE A 175 7.97 -0.57 -13.89
C PHE A 175 7.63 -0.95 -15.34
N LEU A 176 8.05 -0.15 -16.33
CA LEU A 176 7.85 -0.49 -17.75
C LEU A 176 8.58 -1.78 -18.16
N LEU A 177 9.79 -2.00 -17.64
CA LEU A 177 10.54 -3.23 -17.86
C LEU A 177 9.83 -4.43 -17.23
N GLN A 178 9.33 -4.29 -16.00
CA GLN A 178 8.56 -5.33 -15.32
C GLN A 178 7.25 -5.64 -16.05
N LEU A 179 6.56 -4.64 -16.62
CA LEU A 179 5.37 -4.86 -17.43
C LEU A 179 5.67 -5.73 -18.66
N LYS A 180 6.77 -5.43 -19.37
CA LYS A 180 7.22 -6.23 -20.52
C LYS A 180 7.59 -7.65 -20.08
N PHE A 181 8.30 -7.79 -18.97
CA PHE A 181 8.64 -9.09 -18.39
C PHE A 181 7.40 -9.91 -18.03
N CYS A 182 6.42 -9.32 -17.35
CA CYS A 182 5.17 -9.99 -16.99
C CYS A 182 4.43 -10.50 -18.22
N LYS A 183 4.33 -9.67 -19.27
CA LYS A 183 3.67 -10.05 -20.53
C LYS A 183 4.41 -11.20 -21.22
N TRP A 184 5.74 -11.13 -21.30
CA TRP A 184 6.58 -12.17 -21.89
C TRP A 184 6.53 -13.48 -21.10
N TRP A 185 6.51 -13.40 -19.78
CA TRP A 185 6.47 -14.56 -18.87
C TRP A 185 5.10 -15.25 -18.94
N LEU A 186 4.02 -14.49 -18.80
CA LEU A 186 2.65 -15.03 -18.83
C LEU A 186 2.21 -15.53 -20.21
N ALA A 187 2.93 -15.15 -21.28
CA ALA A 187 2.74 -15.77 -22.60
C ALA A 187 3.24 -17.22 -22.64
N ARG A 188 4.17 -17.62 -21.75
CA ARG A 188 4.75 -18.97 -21.69
C ARG A 188 4.32 -19.78 -20.47
N HIS A 189 4.03 -19.11 -19.36
CA HIS A 189 3.71 -19.73 -18.07
C HIS A 189 2.35 -19.24 -17.54
N LYS A 190 1.60 -20.13 -16.87
CA LYS A 190 0.26 -19.81 -16.36
C LYS A 190 0.27 -18.88 -15.13
N GLN A 191 1.38 -18.84 -14.40
CA GLN A 191 1.56 -18.11 -13.14
C GLN A 191 2.96 -17.49 -13.09
N GLY A 192 3.15 -16.48 -12.24
CA GLY A 192 4.48 -15.92 -11.98
C GLY A 192 5.38 -16.91 -11.23
N PRO A 193 6.71 -16.73 -11.29
CA PRO A 193 7.68 -17.67 -10.73
C PRO A 193 7.53 -17.77 -9.20
N LEU A 194 7.42 -16.63 -8.49
CA LEU A 194 7.27 -16.65 -7.04
C LEU A 194 5.88 -17.08 -6.60
N GLU A 195 4.84 -16.74 -7.38
CA GLU A 195 3.48 -17.22 -7.13
C GLU A 195 3.40 -18.75 -7.23
N TYR A 196 4.11 -19.35 -8.19
CA TYR A 196 4.18 -20.80 -8.34
C TYR A 196 4.88 -21.46 -7.15
N ILE A 197 6.02 -20.90 -6.71
CA ILE A 197 6.74 -21.38 -5.53
C ILE A 197 5.87 -21.25 -4.29
N TRP A 198 5.23 -20.09 -4.09
CA TRP A 198 4.33 -19.85 -2.96
C TRP A 198 3.14 -20.82 -2.94
N HIS A 199 2.53 -21.06 -4.10
CA HIS A 199 1.44 -22.03 -4.22
C HIS A 199 1.95 -23.42 -3.81
N LYS A 200 3.09 -23.87 -4.33
CA LYS A 200 3.69 -25.14 -3.91
C LYS A 200 3.93 -25.19 -2.41
N CYS A 201 4.61 -24.20 -1.84
CA CYS A 201 4.92 -24.14 -0.41
C CYS A 201 3.66 -24.22 0.47
N THR A 202 2.57 -23.55 0.08
CA THR A 202 1.30 -23.59 0.82
C THR A 202 0.71 -24.99 0.90
N TRP A 203 0.93 -25.82 -0.12
CA TRP A 203 0.40 -27.19 -0.19
C TRP A 203 1.43 -28.28 0.15
N ILE A 204 2.68 -27.92 0.49
CA ILE A 204 3.66 -28.90 0.99
C ILE A 204 3.10 -29.50 2.29
N GLY A 205 2.76 -30.80 2.25
CA GLY A 205 2.20 -31.55 3.38
C GLY A 205 0.70 -31.81 3.32
N THR A 206 -0.02 -31.19 2.38
CA THR A 206 -1.39 -31.59 2.02
C THR A 206 -1.25 -32.39 0.73
N GLY A 207 -1.39 -33.72 0.78
CA GLY A 207 -1.13 -34.62 -0.36
C GLY A 207 -2.04 -34.40 -1.59
N LYS A 208 -1.84 -33.30 -2.30
CA LYS A 208 -2.44 -32.94 -3.59
C LYS A 208 -1.40 -32.24 -4.47
#